data_AF-A0A6L2PBW8-F1
#
_entry.id   AF-A0A6L2PBW8-F1
#
_cell.length_a   1.000
_cell.length_b   1.000
_cell.length_c   1.000
_cell.angle_alpha   90.00
_cell.angle_beta   90.00
_cell.angle_gamma   90.00
#
_symmetry.space_group_name_H-M   'P 1'
#
loop_
_entity.id
_entity.type
_entity.pdbx_description
1 polymer ?
#
loop_
_entity_poly.entity_id
_entity_poly.type
_entity_poly.pdbx_seq_one_letter_code
_entity_poly.pdbx_strand_id
1 'polypeptide(L)' 'MDHHPEWFNVYNKVQVTLSSHDVNGLSARDVKLASFMDTVAKSQNPTKD' A
#
# COMPACT_ATOMS: atom_id res chain seq x y z
N MET A 1 -0.47 -7.98 9.92
CA MET A 1 -0.63 -6.53 10.16
C MET A 1 -2.04 -6.20 10.61
N ASP A 2 -3.04 -7.02 10.24
CA ASP A 2 -4.47 -6.77 10.51
C ASP A 2 -4.85 -5.31 10.22
N HIS A 3 -4.41 -4.89 9.02
CA HIS A 3 -4.48 -3.53 8.53
C HIS A 3 -4.65 -3.64 7.04
N HIS A 4 -5.76 -3.12 6.52
CA HIS A 4 -6.19 -3.33 5.15
C HIS A 4 -6.18 -1.99 4.41
N PRO A 5 -5.72 -1.95 3.15
CA PRO A 5 -5.79 -0.75 2.35
C PRO A 5 -7.22 -0.49 1.88
N GLU A 6 -7.52 0.78 1.62
CA GLU A 6 -8.56 1.12 0.64
C GLU A 6 -7.88 1.21 -0.72
N TRP A 7 -8.34 0.44 -1.69
CA TRP A 7 -7.74 0.46 -3.03
C TRP A 7 -8.77 0.45 -4.16
N PHE A 8 -8.37 1.05 -5.27
CA PHE A 8 -9.13 1.10 -6.50
C PHE A 8 -8.24 0.61 -7.64
N ASN A 9 -8.70 -0.37 -8.40
CA ASN A 9 -7.94 -0.99 -9.47
C ASN A 9 -8.63 -0.78 -10.83
N VAL A 10 -7.88 -0.30 -11.81
CA VAL A 10 -8.26 -0.24 -13.23
C VAL A 10 -7.18 -0.90 -14.06
N TYR A 11 -7.47 -2.13 -14.49
CA TYR A 11 -6.56 -2.96 -15.30
C TYR A 11 -5.16 -3.08 -14.66
N ASN A 12 -4.18 -2.32 -15.15
CA ASN A 12 -2.80 -2.35 -14.71
C ASN A 12 -2.42 -1.23 -13.71
N LYS A 13 -3.40 -0.47 -13.22
CA LYS A 13 -3.19 0.62 -12.26
C LYS A 13 -3.97 0.34 -10.97
N VAL A 14 -3.25 0.32 -9.85
CA VAL A 14 -3.83 0.25 -8.51
C VAL A 14 -3.54 1.57 -7.79
N GLN A 15 -4.58 2.27 -7.36
CA GLN A 15 -4.49 3.43 -6.47
C GLN A 15 -4.82 2.99 -5.06
N VAL A 16 -4.01 3.39 -4.08
CA VAL A 16 -4.17 2.95 -2.68
C VAL A 16 -4.18 4.14 -1.73
N THR A 17 -5.13 4.12 -0.80
CA THR A 17 -5.26 5.03 0.34
C THR A 17 -5.09 4.22 1.63
N LEU A 18 -4.26 4.72 2.56
CA LEU A 18 -4.03 4.08 3.86
C LEU A 18 -4.45 5.03 4.98
N SER A 19 -5.23 4.49 5.92
CA SER A 19 -5.56 5.15 7.18
C SER A 19 -5.91 4.11 8.24
N SER A 20 -5.87 4.50 9.51
CA SER A 20 -6.20 3.68 10.66
C SER A 20 -7.47 4.21 11.34
N HIS A 21 -8.56 3.46 11.21
CA HIS A 21 -9.89 3.85 11.71
C HIS A 21 -9.94 4.01 13.24
N ASP A 22 -9.28 3.13 13.99
CA ASP A 22 -9.29 3.12 15.46
C ASP A 22 -8.64 4.36 16.10
N VAL A 23 -7.71 5.00 15.38
CA VAL A 23 -7.09 6.27 15.78
C VAL A 23 -7.61 7.46 14.97
N ASN A 24 -8.60 7.25 14.10
CA ASN A 24 -9.17 8.25 13.21
C ASN A 24 -8.10 9.07 12.45
N GLY A 25 -7.08 8.39 11.93
CA GLY A 25 -5.90 9.05 11.36
C GLY A 25 -4.82 8.08 10.90
N LEU A 26 -3.57 8.53 10.86
CA LEU A 26 -2.42 7.69 10.51
C LEU A 26 -1.86 6.96 11.73
N SER A 27 -1.37 5.74 11.52
CA SER A 27 -0.62 4.97 12.50
C SER A 27 0.63 4.33 11.89
N ALA A 28 1.45 3.72 12.74
CA ALA A 28 2.62 2.95 12.29
C ALA A 28 2.23 1.75 11.38
N ARG A 29 0.99 1.27 11.45
CA ARG A 29 0.51 0.19 10.57
C ARG A 29 0.38 0.66 9.11
N ASP A 30 -0.03 1.91 8.90
CA ASP A 30 -0.09 2.52 7.56
C ASP A 30 1.30 2.56 6.93
N VAL A 31 2.29 3.05 7.68
CA VAL A 31 3.69 3.15 7.21
C VAL A 31 4.26 1.76 6.92
N LYS A 32 3.98 0.77 7.77
CA LYS A 32 4.44 -0.61 7.59
C LYS A 32 3.84 -1.25 6.35
N LEU A 33 2.54 -1.05 6.11
CA LEU A 33 1.87 -1.56 4.92
C LEU A 33 2.37 -0.86 3.65
N ALA A 34 2.54 0.47 3.66
CA ALA A 34 3.13 1.21 2.54
C ALA A 34 4.53 0.69 2.17
N SER A 35 5.40 0.50 3.17
CA SER A 35 6.76 -0.02 2.95
C SER A 35 6.78 -1.43 2.37
N PHE A 36 5.83 -2.28 2.79
CA PHE A 36 5.65 -3.61 2.20
C PHE A 36 5.20 -3.51 0.73
N MET A 37 4.23 -2.64 0.44
CA MET A 37 3.74 -2.41 -0.91
C MET A 37 4.82 -1.91 -1.86
N ASP A 38 5.69 -0.99 -1.42
CA ASP A 38 6.82 -0.52 -2.22
C ASP A 38 7.79 -1.65 -2.58
N THR A 39 8.01 -2.58 -1.65
CA THR A 39 8.86 -3.76 -1.89
C THR A 39 8.24 -4.68 -2.95
N VAL A 40 6.92 -4.88 -2.90
CA VAL A 40 6.19 -5.67 -3.90
C VAL A 40 6.18 -4.96 -5.26
N ALA A 41 5.91 -3.66 -5.30
CA ALA A 41 5.88 -2.89 -6.54
C ALA A 41 7.23 -2.92 -7.27
N LYS A 42 8.35 -2.85 -6.52
CA LYS A 42 9.70 -2.99 -7.08
C LYS A 42 9.94 -4.38 -7.67
N SER A 43 9.43 -5.45 -7.06
CA SER A 43 9.63 -6.82 -7.57
C SER A 43 8.82 -7.11 -8.84
N GLN A 44 7.73 -6.38 -9.08
CA GLN A 44 6.89 -6.53 -10.28
C GLN A 44 7.44 -5.77 -11.51
N ASN A 45 8.41 -4.87 -11.33
CA ASN A 45 9.14 -4.23 -12.43
C ASN A 45 10.56 -4.80 -12.50
N PRO A 46 10.78 -6.00 -13.06
CA PRO A 46 12.13 -6.46 -13.35
C PRO A 46 12.69 -5.58 -14.48
N THR A 47 13.54 -4.63 -14.11
CA THR A 47 14.48 -3.89 -14.98
C THR A 47 13.87 -3.16 -16.19
N LYS A 48 13.66 -1.85 -16.05
CA LYS A 48 13.92 -0.89 -17.15
C LYS A 48 15.32 -0.31 -16.95
N ASP A 49 16.33 -1.17 -17.03
CA ASP A 49 17.72 -0.80 -17.28
C ASP A 49 18.19 -1.63 -18.48
#